data_AF-A0A660WFP6-F1
#
_entry.id   AF-A0A660WFP6-F1
#
_cell.length_a   1.000
_cell.length_b   1.000
_cell.length_c   1.000
_cell.angle_alpha   90.00
_cell.angle_beta   90.00
_cell.angle_gamma   90.00
#
_symmetry.space_group_name_H-M   'P 1'
#
loop_
_entity.id
_entity.type
_entity.pdbx_description
1 polymer ?
#
loop_
_entity_poly.entity_id
_entity_poly.type
_entity_poly.pdbx_seq_one_letter_code
_entity_poly.pdbx_strand_id
1 'polypeptide(L)'
;MPEGSVISDLHLFTHRSDGAHCADEIRQGLGESDFFVLNGDIFDFRWSTFPTLDETLDAAEAWLVEALTVNPACQVHYVMGNHDCPARFAVLLEELAQRAPNFNWHPSHVRIGSNLFLHGDLPISLRPCDPFHRTPGHIERRKGKLLNLAYLALISTRLHRITDRLHSPTRCAQRIHQSLASDRTGLAEGLTDIYFGHVHYIMRDFRCNGLSFHNTGSAVRHLKSKIIRVIAD
;
A
#
# COMPACT_ATOMS: atom_id res chain seq x y z
N MET A 1 16.81 14.78 11.17
CA MET A 1 15.77 14.49 10.16
C MET A 1 15.23 13.13 10.51
N PRO A 2 13.91 12.97 10.73
CA PRO A 2 13.34 11.67 11.02
C PRO A 2 13.63 10.67 9.89
N GLU A 3 14.05 9.46 10.26
CA GLU A 3 14.33 8.36 9.35
C GLU A 3 13.16 7.37 9.34
N GLY A 4 12.67 7.07 8.15
CA GLY A 4 11.51 6.22 7.96
C GLY A 4 11.75 5.00 7.09
N SER A 5 10.74 4.15 7.02
CA SER A 5 10.66 3.03 6.09
C SER A 5 9.28 2.95 5.46
N VAL A 6 9.18 2.39 4.27
CA VAL A 6 7.91 2.16 3.58
C VAL A 6 7.87 0.79 2.91
N ILE A 7 6.67 0.20 2.89
CA ILE A 7 6.32 -1.00 2.12
C ILE A 7 4.85 -0.96 1.68
N SER A 8 4.55 -1.52 0.51
CA SER A 8 3.19 -1.67 -0.04
C SER A 8 2.98 -3.07 -0.63
N ASP A 9 1.75 -3.35 -1.05
CA ASP A 9 1.38 -4.49 -1.90
C ASP A 9 1.82 -5.85 -1.34
N LEU A 10 1.71 -6.02 -0.02
CA LEU A 10 1.99 -7.29 0.64
C LEU A 10 0.92 -8.33 0.31
N HIS A 11 -0.33 -7.89 0.13
CA HIS A 11 -1.51 -8.73 -0.09
C HIS A 11 -1.55 -9.94 0.86
N LEU A 12 -1.33 -9.72 2.15
CA LEU A 12 -1.38 -10.78 3.14
C LEU A 12 -2.75 -11.49 3.10
N PHE A 13 -2.75 -12.72 3.59
CA PHE A 13 -3.92 -13.60 3.68
C PHE A 13 -4.49 -14.12 2.36
N THR A 14 -3.79 -13.97 1.24
CA THR A 14 -4.16 -14.66 -0.01
C THR A 14 -3.12 -15.69 -0.42
N HIS A 15 -3.55 -16.79 -1.07
CA HIS A 15 -2.66 -17.84 -1.58
C HIS A 15 -1.61 -17.34 -2.58
N ARG A 16 -1.82 -16.16 -3.17
CA ARG A 16 -0.87 -15.55 -4.11
C ARG A 16 0.19 -14.70 -3.44
N SER A 17 0.15 -14.51 -2.13
CA SER A 17 1.14 -13.68 -1.43
C SER A 17 2.27 -14.53 -0.85
N ASP A 18 3.48 -14.02 -1.03
CA ASP A 18 4.71 -14.43 -0.37
C ASP A 18 5.12 -13.40 0.70
N GLY A 19 4.21 -12.50 1.10
CA GLY A 19 4.47 -11.39 2.04
C GLY A 19 4.94 -11.81 3.42
N ALA A 20 4.66 -13.05 3.84
CA ALA A 20 5.24 -13.61 5.05
C ALA A 20 6.78 -13.66 5.02
N HIS A 21 7.41 -13.77 3.85
CA HIS A 21 8.86 -13.70 3.72
C HIS A 21 9.44 -12.31 4.00
N CYS A 22 8.61 -11.26 3.94
CA CYS A 22 9.03 -9.90 4.28
C CYS A 22 8.94 -9.62 5.80
N ALA A 23 8.45 -10.56 6.62
CA ALA A 23 8.16 -10.31 8.04
C ALA A 23 9.39 -9.83 8.84
N ASP A 24 10.56 -10.44 8.61
CA ASP A 24 11.79 -10.06 9.32
C ASP A 24 12.29 -8.68 8.87
N GLU A 25 12.26 -8.39 7.57
CA GLU A 25 12.60 -7.07 7.06
C GLU A 25 11.64 -5.99 7.59
N ILE A 26 10.34 -6.29 7.67
CA ILE A 26 9.32 -5.37 8.20
C ILE A 26 9.59 -5.12 9.69
N ARG A 27 9.83 -6.17 10.47
CA ARG A 27 10.16 -6.06 11.89
C ARG A 27 11.44 -5.26 12.11
N GLN A 28 12.46 -5.47 11.30
CA GLN A 28 13.67 -4.67 11.34
C GLN A 28 13.40 -3.20 11.01
N GLY A 29 12.62 -2.93 9.95
CA GLY A 29 12.26 -1.58 9.55
C GLY A 29 11.47 -0.84 10.63
N LEU A 30 10.51 -1.49 11.27
CA LEU A 30 9.76 -0.98 12.43
C LEU A 30 10.68 -0.71 13.64
N GLY A 31 11.64 -1.61 13.89
CA GLY A 31 12.58 -1.50 15.00
C GLY A 31 13.59 -0.36 14.86
N GLU A 32 13.95 0.00 13.63
CA GLU A 32 15.05 0.95 13.35
C GLU A 32 14.58 2.33 12.87
N SER A 33 13.29 2.51 12.54
CA SER A 33 12.78 3.78 12.00
C SER A 33 12.00 4.61 13.01
N ASP A 34 12.08 5.93 12.88
CA ASP A 34 11.23 6.91 13.57
C ASP A 34 9.78 6.82 13.08
N PHE A 35 9.57 6.48 11.80
CA PHE A 35 8.26 6.22 11.24
C PHE A 35 8.24 5.07 10.22
N PHE A 36 7.10 4.40 10.08
CA PHE A 36 6.93 3.28 9.15
C PHE A 36 5.62 3.42 8.38
N VAL A 37 5.68 3.45 7.05
CA VAL A 37 4.51 3.61 6.20
C VAL A 37 4.11 2.26 5.58
N LEU A 38 2.93 1.79 5.95
CA LEU A 38 2.21 0.69 5.31
C LEU A 38 1.38 1.27 4.16
N ASN A 39 1.95 1.31 2.96
CA ASN A 39 1.49 2.14 1.84
C ASN A 39 0.50 1.43 0.90
N GLY A 40 -0.52 0.81 1.48
CA GLY A 40 -1.65 0.21 0.77
C GLY A 40 -1.43 -1.19 0.25
N ASP A 41 -2.55 -1.90 0.08
CA ASP A 41 -2.66 -3.31 -0.29
C ASP A 41 -1.83 -4.22 0.62
N ILE A 42 -1.87 -3.92 1.92
CA ILE A 42 -1.23 -4.76 2.94
C ILE A 42 -1.99 -6.07 3.10
N PHE A 43 -3.32 -6.02 3.09
CA PHE A 43 -4.20 -7.17 3.27
C PHE A 43 -5.08 -7.37 2.04
N ASP A 44 -5.40 -8.62 1.70
CA ASP A 44 -6.34 -8.91 0.61
C ASP A 44 -7.66 -9.47 1.15
N PHE A 45 -8.61 -8.59 1.48
CA PHE A 45 -9.91 -9.01 2.00
C PHE A 45 -10.79 -9.73 0.96
N ARG A 46 -10.60 -9.42 -0.33
CA ARG A 46 -11.40 -9.95 -1.43
C ARG A 46 -11.00 -11.38 -1.78
N TRP A 47 -9.71 -11.66 -1.74
CA TRP A 47 -9.10 -12.96 -2.09
C TRP A 47 -8.54 -13.69 -0.87
N SER A 48 -8.97 -13.29 0.33
CA SER A 48 -8.58 -13.88 1.60
C SER A 48 -8.85 -15.39 1.62
N THR A 49 -7.91 -16.13 2.22
CA THR A 49 -8.00 -17.56 2.49
C THR A 49 -8.83 -17.87 3.74
N PHE A 50 -9.10 -16.88 4.59
CA PHE A 50 -9.94 -17.06 5.78
C PHE A 50 -11.41 -17.31 5.38
N PRO A 51 -12.12 -18.20 6.08
CA PRO A 51 -13.53 -18.51 5.83
C PRO A 51 -14.46 -17.29 5.77
N THR A 52 -14.30 -16.33 6.69
CA THR A 52 -15.18 -15.16 6.82
C THR A 52 -14.42 -13.83 6.73
N LEU A 53 -15.15 -12.74 6.49
CA LEU A 53 -14.60 -11.38 6.56
C LEU A 53 -14.13 -11.08 7.99
N ASP A 54 -14.91 -11.49 9.00
CA ASP A 54 -14.59 -11.31 10.42
C ASP A 54 -13.24 -11.92 10.75
N GLU A 55 -13.01 -13.19 10.40
CA GLU A 55 -11.72 -13.84 10.63
C GLU A 55 -10.55 -13.16 9.89
N THR A 56 -10.80 -12.49 8.76
CA THR A 56 -9.75 -11.71 8.08
C THR A 56 -9.49 -10.38 8.79
N LEU A 57 -10.53 -9.74 9.31
CA LEU A 57 -10.40 -8.52 10.11
C LEU A 57 -9.64 -8.81 11.41
N ASP A 58 -10.00 -9.88 12.12
CA ASP A 58 -9.32 -10.33 13.34
C ASP A 58 -7.83 -10.61 13.06
N ALA A 59 -7.52 -11.30 11.95
CA ALA A 59 -6.14 -11.57 11.56
C ALA A 59 -5.37 -10.29 11.18
N ALA A 60 -6.02 -9.35 10.49
CA ALA A 60 -5.43 -8.06 10.13
C ALA A 60 -5.13 -7.22 11.38
N GLU A 61 -6.07 -7.16 12.33
CA GLU A 61 -5.88 -6.47 13.60
C GLU A 61 -4.74 -7.08 14.40
N ALA A 62 -4.71 -8.41 14.56
CA ALA A 62 -3.65 -9.10 15.27
C ALA A 62 -2.28 -8.79 14.67
N TRP A 63 -2.17 -8.79 13.33
CA TRP A 63 -0.94 -8.45 12.63
C TRP A 63 -0.52 -7.00 12.88
N LEU A 64 -1.45 -6.05 12.80
CA LEU A 64 -1.17 -4.62 13.06
C LEU A 64 -0.75 -4.40 14.51
N VAL A 65 -1.43 -5.02 15.47
CA VAL A 65 -1.08 -4.94 16.89
C VAL A 65 0.32 -5.48 17.13
N GLU A 66 0.69 -6.64 16.55
CA GLU A 66 2.06 -7.16 16.64
C GLU A 66 3.06 -6.15 16.09
N ALA A 67 2.82 -5.60 14.89
CA ALA A 67 3.70 -4.60 14.27
C ALA A 67 3.89 -3.36 15.16
N LEU A 68 2.81 -2.85 15.77
CA LEU A 68 2.85 -1.69 16.66
C LEU A 68 3.64 -1.94 17.95
N THR A 69 3.74 -3.20 18.39
CA THR A 69 4.51 -3.56 19.60
C THR A 69 6.01 -3.68 19.36
N VAL A 70 6.46 -3.78 18.11
CA VAL A 70 7.89 -3.93 17.78
C VAL A 70 8.70 -2.75 18.29
N ASN A 71 8.18 -1.54 18.11
CA ASN A 71 8.81 -0.31 18.59
C ASN A 71 7.74 0.74 18.90
N PRO A 72 7.37 0.94 20.19
CA PRO A 72 6.38 1.93 20.59
C PRO A 72 6.75 3.39 20.27
N ALA A 73 8.03 3.68 19.98
CA ALA A 73 8.48 5.00 19.56
C ALA A 73 8.30 5.26 18.05
N CYS A 74 8.20 4.20 17.23
CA CYS A 74 8.01 4.30 15.79
C CYS A 74 6.57 4.71 15.47
N GLN A 75 6.40 5.80 14.72
CA GLN A 75 5.09 6.23 14.21
C GLN A 75 4.70 5.41 12.99
N VAL A 76 3.70 4.54 13.14
CA VAL A 76 3.20 3.70 12.05
C VAL A 76 2.05 4.42 11.34
N HIS A 77 2.20 4.61 10.03
CA HIS A 77 1.20 5.21 9.15
C HIS A 77 0.63 4.17 8.20
N TYR A 78 -0.67 3.92 8.26
CA TYR A 78 -1.37 3.03 7.33
C TYR A 78 -2.07 3.85 6.25
N VAL A 79 -1.69 3.68 4.99
CA VAL A 79 -2.40 4.25 3.85
C VAL A 79 -3.22 3.14 3.20
N MET A 80 -4.52 3.35 2.96
CA MET A 80 -5.35 2.29 2.37
C MET A 80 -5.06 2.10 0.87
N GLY A 81 -4.99 0.83 0.46
CA GLY A 81 -5.04 0.42 -0.94
C GLY A 81 -6.44 -0.01 -1.41
N ASN A 82 -6.54 -0.42 -2.68
CA ASN A 82 -7.81 -0.86 -3.26
C ASN A 82 -8.26 -2.25 -2.78
N HIS A 83 -7.35 -3.08 -2.28
CA HIS A 83 -7.67 -4.36 -1.64
C HIS A 83 -8.00 -4.22 -0.15
N ASP A 84 -7.61 -3.11 0.46
CA ASP A 84 -7.84 -2.80 1.88
C ASP A 84 -9.16 -2.05 2.15
N CYS A 85 -10.03 -1.84 1.15
CA CYS A 85 -11.15 -0.92 1.28
C CYS A 85 -12.53 -1.43 1.77
N PRO A 86 -12.69 -2.56 2.52
CA PRO A 86 -13.95 -2.81 3.21
C PRO A 86 -14.25 -1.73 4.26
N ALA A 87 -15.50 -1.26 4.34
CA ALA A 87 -15.90 -0.25 5.33
C ALA A 87 -15.63 -0.68 6.78
N ARG A 88 -15.79 -1.97 7.08
CA ARG A 88 -15.51 -2.54 8.40
C ARG A 88 -14.04 -2.53 8.77
N PHE A 89 -13.14 -2.58 7.79
CA PHE A 89 -11.71 -2.42 8.07
C PHE A 89 -11.36 -0.97 8.40
N ALA A 90 -11.99 0.01 7.75
CA ALA A 90 -11.82 1.42 8.13
C ALA A 90 -12.30 1.70 9.56
N VAL A 91 -13.41 1.08 10.00
CA VAL A 91 -13.86 1.16 11.40
C VAL A 91 -12.80 0.58 12.35
N LEU A 92 -12.23 -0.58 12.01
CA LEU A 92 -11.18 -1.22 12.78
C LEU A 92 -9.91 -0.36 12.86
N LEU A 93 -9.49 0.25 11.75
CA LEU A 93 -8.34 1.17 11.71
C LEU A 93 -8.58 2.41 12.60
N GLU A 94 -9.79 2.95 12.58
CA GLU A 94 -10.20 4.07 13.43
C GLU A 94 -10.15 3.69 14.92
N GLU A 95 -10.73 2.55 15.30
CA GLU A 95 -10.67 2.02 16.67
C GLU A 95 -9.22 1.75 17.12
N LEU A 96 -8.38 1.21 16.22
CA LEU A 96 -6.96 0.97 16.50
C LEU A 96 -6.20 2.29 16.73
N ALA A 97 -6.46 3.33 15.92
CA ALA A 97 -5.83 4.64 16.08
C ALA A 97 -6.23 5.34 17.38
N GLN A 98 -7.46 5.12 17.87
CA GLN A 98 -7.91 5.66 19.14
C GLN A 98 -7.21 5.01 20.35
N ARG A 99 -6.77 3.75 20.24
CA ARG A 99 -6.16 3.00 21.34
C ARG A 99 -4.63 2.85 21.27
N ALA A 100 -4.03 3.07 20.10
CA ALA A 100 -2.59 2.96 19.89
C ALA A 100 -1.99 4.34 19.52
N PRO A 101 -1.27 5.01 20.43
CA PRO A 101 -0.80 6.39 20.22
C PRO A 101 0.27 6.54 19.14
N ASN A 102 0.91 5.43 18.74
CA ASN A 102 1.89 5.40 17.66
C ASN A 102 1.30 4.92 16.32
N PHE A 103 -0.03 4.84 16.20
CA PHE A 103 -0.70 4.43 14.98
C PHE A 103 -1.55 5.56 14.41
N ASN A 104 -1.38 5.80 13.11
CA ASN A 104 -2.16 6.74 12.33
C ASN A 104 -2.62 6.05 11.05
N TRP A 105 -3.85 6.25 10.64
CA TRP A 105 -4.34 5.71 9.37
C TRP A 105 -4.87 6.83 8.46
N HIS A 106 -4.77 6.59 7.16
CA HIS A 106 -5.03 7.58 6.13
C HIS A 106 -5.82 6.92 5.00
N PRO A 107 -7.00 7.45 4.64
CA PRO A 107 -7.80 6.87 3.56
C PRO A 107 -7.08 6.84 2.21
N SER A 108 -6.32 7.88 1.87
CA SER A 108 -5.73 8.01 0.53
C SER A 108 -4.23 8.27 0.50
N HIS A 109 -3.73 9.16 1.37
CA HIS A 109 -2.34 9.57 1.36
C HIS A 109 -1.91 10.14 2.72
N VAL A 110 -0.59 10.19 2.94
CA VAL A 110 0.03 10.95 4.03
C VAL A 110 1.24 11.70 3.50
N ARG A 111 1.47 12.90 4.04
CA ARG A 111 2.68 13.70 3.78
C ARG A 111 3.52 13.77 5.05
N ILE A 112 4.81 13.49 4.93
CA ILE A 112 5.79 13.58 6.03
C ILE A 112 6.99 14.38 5.51
N GLY A 113 7.10 15.63 5.95
CA GLY A 113 8.08 16.57 5.42
C GLY A 113 7.86 16.85 3.92
N SER A 114 8.91 16.63 3.13
CA SER A 114 8.94 16.73 1.65
C SER A 114 8.48 15.45 0.94
N ASN A 115 8.12 14.40 1.68
CA ASN A 115 7.73 13.09 1.14
C ASN A 115 6.20 12.91 1.13
N LEU A 116 5.68 12.41 0.01
CA LEU A 116 4.28 12.01 -0.14
C LEU A 116 4.13 10.50 -0.32
N PHE A 117 3.23 9.90 0.45
CA PHE A 117 2.91 8.48 0.39
C PHE A 117 1.46 8.30 -0.01
N LEU A 118 1.22 7.50 -1.05
CA LEU A 118 -0.12 7.15 -1.53
C LEU A 118 -0.09 5.74 -2.11
N HIS A 119 -1.21 5.00 -2.16
CA HIS A 119 -1.16 3.68 -2.79
C HIS A 119 -1.03 3.77 -4.32
N GLY A 120 -1.62 4.78 -4.96
CA GLY A 120 -1.48 5.00 -6.40
C GLY A 120 -2.45 4.17 -7.25
N ASP A 121 -3.73 4.13 -6.84
CA ASP A 121 -4.85 3.61 -7.64
C ASP A 121 -5.02 4.42 -8.94
N LEU A 122 -4.14 4.20 -9.89
CA LEU A 122 -4.18 4.85 -11.19
C LEU A 122 -4.96 3.91 -12.12
N PRO A 123 -6.26 4.14 -12.37
CA PRO A 123 -7.04 3.21 -13.16
C PRO A 123 -6.42 3.03 -14.54
N ILE A 124 -6.27 1.79 -14.99
CA ILE A 124 -6.07 1.49 -16.43
C ILE A 124 -7.29 1.98 -17.23
N SER A 125 -8.45 2.09 -16.57
CA SER A 125 -9.71 2.54 -17.17
C SER A 125 -9.73 4.05 -17.48
N LEU A 126 -10.53 4.44 -18.49
CA LEU A 126 -10.77 5.82 -18.92
C LEU A 126 -11.52 6.69 -17.88
N ARG A 127 -11.93 6.14 -16.74
CA ARG A 127 -12.61 6.92 -15.69
C ARG A 127 -11.58 7.72 -14.89
N PRO A 128 -11.79 9.03 -14.67
CA PRO A 128 -10.99 9.79 -13.72
C PRO A 128 -11.17 9.16 -12.34
N CYS A 129 -10.08 8.70 -11.75
CA CYS A 129 -10.02 8.38 -10.33
C CYS A 129 -8.98 9.31 -9.75
N ASP A 130 -9.37 10.04 -8.71
CA ASP A 130 -8.47 10.90 -7.97
C ASP A 130 -7.70 10.03 -6.97
N PRO A 131 -6.38 9.83 -7.14
CA PRO A 131 -5.59 9.01 -6.22
C PRO A 131 -5.54 9.61 -4.80
N PHE A 132 -5.94 10.88 -4.63
CA PHE A 132 -5.99 11.57 -3.34
C PHE A 132 -7.36 11.48 -2.65
N HIS A 133 -8.36 10.88 -3.31
CA HIS A 133 -9.68 10.70 -2.73
C HIS A 133 -10.07 9.23 -2.69
N ARG A 134 -10.08 8.64 -1.49
CA ARG A 134 -10.56 7.28 -1.26
C ARG A 134 -11.68 7.28 -0.22
N THR A 135 -12.81 6.68 -0.61
CA THR A 135 -13.93 6.42 0.30
C THR A 135 -13.95 4.94 0.66
N PRO A 136 -13.91 4.57 1.96
CA PRO A 136 -14.10 3.19 2.39
C PRO A 136 -15.46 2.63 1.93
N GLY A 137 -15.52 1.33 1.63
CA GLY A 137 -16.77 0.63 1.32
C GLY A 137 -16.90 0.02 -0.06
N HIS A 138 -15.83 -0.06 -0.86
CA HIS A 138 -15.94 -0.55 -2.25
C HIS A 138 -15.95 -2.10 -2.38
N ILE A 139 -15.67 -2.87 -1.31
CA ILE A 139 -15.64 -4.34 -1.36
C ILE A 139 -16.92 -4.93 -0.78
N GLU A 140 -17.95 -5.10 -1.62
CA GLU A 140 -19.21 -5.73 -1.17
C GLU A 140 -19.28 -7.24 -1.40
N ARG A 141 -18.42 -7.82 -2.26
CA ARG A 141 -18.48 -9.27 -2.58
C ARG A 141 -17.11 -9.94 -2.68
N ARG A 142 -16.86 -10.89 -1.77
CA ARG A 142 -15.79 -11.88 -1.88
C ARG A 142 -15.94 -12.70 -3.16
N LYS A 143 -14.81 -13.09 -3.74
CA LYS A 143 -14.79 -13.97 -4.92
C LYS A 143 -14.90 -15.42 -4.45
N GLY A 144 -15.71 -16.23 -5.15
CA GLY A 144 -15.93 -17.63 -4.79
C GLY A 144 -14.69 -18.50 -5.00
N LYS A 145 -14.60 -19.63 -4.29
CA LYS A 145 -13.42 -20.54 -4.30
C LYS A 145 -12.94 -20.93 -5.71
N LEU A 146 -13.86 -21.13 -6.66
CA LEU A 146 -13.54 -21.49 -8.04
C LEU A 146 -12.85 -20.34 -8.81
N LEU A 147 -13.28 -19.10 -8.57
CA LEU A 147 -12.64 -17.91 -9.15
C LEU A 147 -11.24 -17.70 -8.56
N ASN A 148 -11.04 -18.01 -7.26
CA ASN A 148 -9.72 -17.97 -6.64
C ASN A 148 -8.77 -18.98 -7.31
N LEU A 149 -9.23 -20.21 -7.57
CA LEU A 149 -8.44 -21.23 -8.25
C LEU A 149 -8.09 -20.85 -9.69
N ALA A 150 -9.06 -20.33 -10.46
CA ALA A 150 -8.82 -19.86 -11.82
C ALA A 150 -7.84 -18.67 -11.85
N TYR A 151 -7.95 -17.74 -10.90
CA TYR A 151 -7.04 -16.61 -10.78
C TYR A 151 -5.63 -17.04 -10.36
N LEU A 152 -5.50 -17.99 -9.43
CA LEU A 152 -4.22 -18.60 -9.07
C LEU A 152 -3.55 -19.29 -10.26
N ALA A 153 -4.31 -20.01 -11.09
CA ALA A 153 -3.81 -20.59 -12.33
C ALA A 153 -3.32 -19.53 -13.33
N LEU A 154 -3.94 -18.35 -13.34
CA LEU A 154 -3.54 -17.23 -14.20
C LEU A 154 -2.27 -16.52 -13.68
N ILE A 155 -2.09 -16.44 -12.37
CA ILE A 155 -0.86 -15.92 -11.76
C ILE A 155 0.30 -16.89 -11.97
N SER A 156 0.08 -18.19 -11.75
CA SER A 156 1.11 -19.23 -11.89
C SER A 156 1.61 -19.38 -13.32
N THR A 157 0.79 -19.03 -14.31
CA THR A 157 1.16 -19.04 -15.74
C THR A 157 1.96 -17.81 -16.19
N ARG A 158 2.30 -16.87 -15.29
CA ARG A 158 3.05 -15.62 -15.59
C ARG A 158 2.39 -14.69 -16.62
N LEU A 159 1.10 -14.86 -16.93
CA LEU A 159 0.37 -13.96 -17.83
C LEU A 159 0.23 -12.54 -17.28
N HIS A 160 0.51 -12.31 -15.98
CA HIS A 160 0.63 -10.98 -15.38
C HIS A 160 1.75 -10.13 -16.03
N ARG A 161 2.73 -10.72 -16.72
CA ARG A 161 3.74 -9.94 -17.47
C ARG A 161 3.15 -9.07 -18.59
N ILE A 162 1.92 -9.35 -19.01
CA ILE A 162 1.22 -8.54 -20.02
C ILE A 162 0.68 -7.25 -19.38
N THR A 163 0.33 -7.24 -18.09
CA THR A 163 -0.09 -6.02 -17.37
C THR A 163 1.07 -5.07 -17.08
N ASP A 164 2.32 -5.54 -17.10
CA ASP A 164 3.52 -4.72 -16.97
C ASP A 164 3.67 -3.71 -18.11
N ARG A 165 3.16 -4.03 -19.32
CA ARG A 165 3.17 -3.11 -20.47
C ARG A 165 2.15 -1.97 -20.35
N LEU A 166 1.14 -2.13 -19.50
CA LEU A 166 0.12 -1.11 -19.27
C LEU A 166 0.56 -0.08 -18.22
N HIS A 167 1.40 -0.47 -17.25
CA HIS A 167 1.88 0.36 -16.14
C HIS A 167 3.35 0.76 -16.29
N SER A 168 3.71 1.45 -17.38
CA SER A 168 5.09 1.94 -17.51
C SER A 168 5.40 3.00 -16.43
N PRO A 169 6.64 3.03 -15.89
CA PRO A 169 7.07 4.01 -14.88
C PRO A 169 6.67 5.44 -15.21
N THR A 170 6.94 5.84 -16.45
CA THR A 170 6.64 7.17 -16.96
C THR A 170 5.15 7.49 -16.93
N ARG A 171 4.28 6.54 -17.32
CA ARG A 171 2.83 6.78 -17.32
C ARG A 171 2.30 6.93 -15.90
N CYS A 172 2.79 6.10 -14.98
CA CYS A 172 2.38 6.16 -13.58
C CYS A 172 2.81 7.47 -12.93
N ALA A 173 4.09 7.84 -13.08
CA ALA A 173 4.62 9.11 -12.59
C ALA A 173 3.90 10.33 -13.20
N GLN A 174 3.67 10.32 -14.51
CA GLN A 174 2.94 11.40 -15.19
C GLN A 174 1.51 11.54 -14.69
N ARG A 175 0.80 10.43 -14.45
CA ARG A 175 -0.57 10.47 -13.95
C ARG A 175 -0.64 11.00 -12.52
N ILE A 176 0.24 10.54 -11.63
CA ILE A 176 0.31 11.07 -10.26
C ILE A 176 0.63 12.56 -10.30
N HIS A 177 1.61 12.97 -11.12
CA HIS A 177 1.95 14.38 -11.30
C HIS A 177 0.77 15.21 -11.85
N GLN A 178 0.03 14.69 -12.83
CA GLN A 178 -1.16 15.36 -13.36
C GLN A 178 -2.25 15.50 -12.30
N SER A 179 -2.48 14.46 -11.50
CA SER A 179 -3.40 14.51 -10.37
C SER A 179 -2.97 15.56 -9.33
N LEU A 180 -1.68 15.62 -8.99
CA LEU A 180 -1.13 16.64 -8.08
C LEU A 180 -1.30 18.05 -8.62
N ALA A 181 -1.06 18.26 -9.92
CA ALA A 181 -1.22 19.56 -10.55
C ALA A 181 -2.69 20.01 -10.62
N SER A 182 -3.62 19.05 -10.66
CA SER A 182 -5.06 19.33 -10.62
C SER A 182 -5.60 19.51 -9.21
N ASP A 183 -4.86 19.07 -8.20
CA ASP A 183 -5.25 19.19 -6.81
C ASP A 183 -5.13 20.64 -6.33
N ARG A 184 -6.16 21.10 -5.64
CA ARG A 184 -6.27 22.50 -5.18
C ARG A 184 -5.86 22.68 -3.71
N THR A 185 -5.42 21.61 -3.04
CA THR A 185 -5.10 21.66 -1.61
C THR A 185 -3.67 22.11 -1.30
N GLY A 186 -2.83 22.32 -2.33
CA GLY A 186 -1.43 22.73 -2.16
C GLY A 186 -0.47 21.58 -1.85
N LEU A 187 -0.92 20.33 -1.97
CA LEU A 187 -0.11 19.14 -1.68
C LEU A 187 1.24 19.14 -2.39
N ALA A 188 1.31 19.68 -3.62
CA ALA A 188 2.51 19.68 -4.44
C ALA A 188 3.64 20.60 -3.94
N GLU A 189 3.34 21.61 -3.12
CA GLU A 189 4.33 22.62 -2.72
C GLU A 189 5.42 22.00 -1.83
N GLY A 190 6.69 22.12 -2.24
CA GLY A 190 7.83 21.60 -1.49
C GLY A 190 7.96 20.07 -1.45
N LEU A 191 7.22 19.34 -2.29
CA LEU A 191 7.43 17.90 -2.45
C LEU A 191 8.72 17.63 -3.24
N THR A 192 9.45 16.61 -2.81
CA THR A 192 10.62 16.09 -3.52
C THR A 192 10.43 14.64 -3.94
N ASP A 193 9.76 13.85 -3.09
CA ASP A 193 9.70 12.40 -3.22
C ASP A 193 8.26 11.88 -3.09
N ILE A 194 7.93 10.91 -3.93
CA ILE A 194 6.64 10.26 -3.98
C ILE A 194 6.83 8.75 -3.89
N TYR A 195 6.21 8.15 -2.87
CA TYR A 195 6.19 6.72 -2.61
C TYR A 195 4.82 6.16 -2.96
N PHE A 196 4.77 5.18 -3.86
CA PHE A 196 3.52 4.57 -4.30
C PHE A 196 3.59 3.06 -4.45
N GLY A 197 2.42 2.41 -4.56
CA GLY A 197 2.23 0.97 -4.72
C GLY A 197 1.55 0.61 -6.05
N HIS A 198 0.74 -0.45 -6.07
CA HIS A 198 -0.18 -0.88 -7.13
C HIS A 198 0.45 -1.41 -8.44
N VAL A 199 1.57 -0.86 -8.89
CA VAL A 199 2.20 -1.24 -10.17
C VAL A 199 3.09 -2.49 -10.06
N HIS A 200 3.31 -2.96 -8.83
CA HIS A 200 3.96 -4.23 -8.48
C HIS A 200 5.40 -4.46 -8.99
N TYR A 201 6.13 -3.42 -9.42
CA TYR A 201 7.57 -3.51 -9.69
C TYR A 201 8.34 -2.45 -8.90
N ILE A 202 9.57 -2.80 -8.53
CA ILE A 202 10.42 -1.94 -7.72
C ILE A 202 10.87 -0.74 -8.55
N MET A 203 10.71 0.46 -7.98
CA MET A 203 11.17 1.72 -8.53
C MET A 203 11.90 2.50 -7.45
N ARG A 204 13.05 3.10 -7.79
CA ARG A 204 13.84 3.96 -6.90
C ARG A 204 14.37 5.13 -7.69
N ASP A 205 14.27 6.33 -7.11
CA ASP A 205 14.83 7.57 -7.67
C ASP A 205 14.41 7.85 -9.12
N PHE A 206 13.23 7.40 -9.52
CA PHE A 206 12.74 7.65 -10.89
C PHE A 206 12.32 9.11 -11.00
N ARG A 207 13.09 9.92 -11.73
CA ARG A 207 12.82 11.36 -11.83
C ARG A 207 11.82 11.70 -12.92
N CYS A 208 10.79 12.45 -12.57
CA CYS A 208 9.82 13.01 -13.51
C CYS A 208 9.36 14.38 -13.03
N ASN A 209 9.47 15.41 -13.89
CA ASN A 209 9.03 16.78 -13.62
C ASN A 209 9.55 17.37 -12.28
N GLY A 210 10.80 17.09 -11.92
CA GLY A 210 11.43 17.59 -10.70
C GLY A 210 11.12 16.79 -9.43
N LEU A 211 10.29 15.75 -9.51
CA LEU A 211 9.97 14.85 -8.41
C LEU A 211 10.66 13.50 -8.61
N SER A 212 11.01 12.84 -7.50
CA SER A 212 11.51 11.47 -7.45
C SER A 212 10.38 10.52 -7.10
N PHE A 213 10.26 9.43 -7.84
CA PHE A 213 9.22 8.42 -7.65
C PHE A 213 9.83 7.08 -7.21
N HIS A 214 9.17 6.46 -6.25
CA HIS A 214 9.61 5.25 -5.57
C HIS A 214 8.45 4.25 -5.43
N ASN A 215 8.73 2.97 -5.62
CA ASN A 215 7.76 1.89 -5.47
C ASN A 215 8.43 0.67 -4.86
N THR A 216 7.80 0.08 -3.85
CA THR A 216 8.38 -1.04 -3.12
C THR A 216 8.24 -2.38 -3.84
N GLY A 217 7.54 -2.42 -4.98
CA GLY A 217 7.18 -3.63 -5.68
C GLY A 217 5.97 -4.28 -5.05
N SER A 218 5.89 -5.61 -5.08
CA SER A 218 4.78 -6.36 -4.50
C SER A 218 5.25 -7.72 -3.99
N ALA A 219 4.65 -8.18 -2.90
CA ALA A 219 4.90 -9.50 -2.36
C ALA A 219 3.99 -10.58 -2.98
N VAL A 220 3.28 -10.28 -4.08
CA VAL A 220 2.62 -11.32 -4.87
C VAL A 220 3.67 -12.28 -5.44
N ARG A 221 3.37 -13.58 -5.40
CA ARG A 221 4.18 -14.68 -5.91
C ARG A 221 4.80 -14.36 -7.25
N HIS A 222 6.10 -14.60 -7.34
CA HIS A 222 6.96 -14.35 -8.51
C HIS A 222 7.32 -12.88 -8.77
N LEU A 223 6.82 -11.93 -7.96
CA LEU A 223 7.26 -10.54 -7.96
C LEU A 223 8.27 -10.31 -6.83
N LYS A 224 8.85 -9.11 -6.81
CA LYS A 224 9.81 -8.71 -5.78
C LYS A 224 9.21 -7.56 -5.00
N SER A 225 9.26 -7.67 -3.68
CA SER A 225 9.01 -6.56 -2.75
C SER A 225 10.33 -6.18 -2.08
N LYS A 226 10.49 -4.91 -1.73
CA LYS A 226 11.64 -4.42 -0.97
C LYS A 226 11.26 -3.19 -0.16
N ILE A 227 11.59 -3.19 1.11
CA ILE A 227 11.49 -2.00 1.95
C ILE A 227 12.39 -0.88 1.40
N ILE A 228 11.84 0.33 1.35
CA ILE A 228 12.59 1.53 0.99
C ILE A 228 12.76 2.38 2.25
N ARG A 229 14.00 2.79 2.53
CA ARG A 229 14.33 3.75 3.59
C ARG A 229 14.03 5.16 3.10
N VAL A 230 13.55 6.00 4.00
CA VAL A 230 13.10 7.37 3.73
C VAL A 230 13.80 8.31 4.70
N ILE A 231 14.17 9.50 4.24
CA ILE A 231 14.61 10.59 5.10
C ILE A 231 13.58 11.69 4.93
N ALA A 232 13.01 12.18 6.03
CA ALA A 232 12.07 13.28 6.01
C ALA A 232 12.72 14.55 6.57
N ASP A 233 12.66 15.62 5.78
CA ASP A 233 13.23 16.93 6.08
C ASP A 233 12.39 17.71 7.10
#